data_AF-A0A2E0Y9G2-F1
#
_entry.id   AF-A0A2E0Y9G2-F1
#
_cell.length_a   1.000
_cell.length_b   1.000
_cell.length_c   1.000
_cell.angle_alpha   90.00
_cell.angle_beta   90.00
_cell.angle_gamma   90.00
#
_symmetry.space_group_name_H-M   'P 1'
#
loop_
_entity.id
_entity.type
_entity.pdbx_description
1 polymer ?
#
loop_
_entity_poly.entity_id
_entity_poly.type
_entity_poly.pdbx_seq_one_letter_code
_entity_poly.pdbx_strand_id
1 'polypeptide(L)'
;VSRLLVSPLIRTFKKVTGEHAYLQYLDSFRYPLAGEFSLRIDVLKDLRIPSDWGLEIGVLSEVYRNYSTNRLCQVEIADSYDHKHQDLSAEDASTGLSRMSLDISKALFKKLATYGAVFDPGTVRTVKAAYFRIALDLIESYANDALINGLSLDRHAEEQAVELFASNILKAGESFLESGEDSPFMPAWNRVTSVYSEVFADLLEAARADSADYGPVAPPGGGIGSRLPGPPRMASAG
;
A
#
# COMPACT_ATOMS: atom_id res chain seq x y z
N VAL A 1 -8.79 5.86 -2.93
CA VAL A 1 -8.62 5.08 -1.68
C VAL A 1 -7.81 5.82 -0.63
N SER A 2 -6.59 6.30 -0.89
CA SER A 2 -5.74 6.92 0.15
C SER A 2 -6.39 8.05 0.95
N ARG A 3 -7.04 9.02 0.29
CA ARG A 3 -7.63 10.20 0.98
C ARG A 3 -8.96 9.93 1.69
N LEU A 4 -9.73 8.94 1.23
CA LEU A 4 -11.06 8.60 1.75
C LEU A 4 -11.05 7.44 2.74
N LEU A 5 -10.06 6.54 2.65
CA LEU A 5 -9.89 5.39 3.54
C LEU A 5 -8.66 5.57 4.42
N VAL A 6 -7.46 5.52 3.83
CA VAL A 6 -6.20 5.35 4.59
C VAL A 6 -5.94 6.51 5.53
N SER A 7 -5.98 7.75 5.03
CA SER A 7 -5.72 8.96 5.84
C SER A 7 -6.72 9.11 7.01
N PRO A 8 -8.05 9.09 6.77
CA PRO A 8 -9.01 9.13 7.89
C PRO A 8 -8.85 7.95 8.84
N LEU A 9 -8.60 6.73 8.35
CA LEU A 9 -8.45 5.55 9.19
C LEU A 9 -7.19 5.59 10.07
N ILE A 10 -6.07 6.09 9.56
CA ILE A 10 -4.86 6.34 10.37
C ILE A 10 -5.18 7.33 11.49
N ARG A 11 -5.84 8.45 11.17
CA ARG A 11 -6.28 9.44 12.18
C ARG A 11 -7.24 8.84 13.20
N THR A 12 -8.13 7.95 12.77
CA THR A 12 -9.02 7.20 13.65
C THR A 12 -8.24 6.31 14.60
N PHE A 13 -7.28 5.53 14.12
CA PHE A 13 -6.46 4.69 14.99
C PHE A 13 -5.67 5.53 15.98
N LYS A 14 -5.04 6.64 15.55
CA LYS A 14 -4.37 7.57 16.48
C LYS A 14 -5.31 8.08 17.57
N LYS A 15 -6.56 8.38 17.23
CA LYS A 15 -7.60 8.83 18.17
C LYS A 15 -8.05 7.74 19.14
N VAL A 16 -8.18 6.50 18.69
CA VAL A 16 -8.76 5.38 19.47
C VAL A 16 -7.70 4.65 20.29
N THR A 17 -6.53 4.39 19.71
CA THR A 17 -5.45 3.62 20.36
C THR A 17 -4.36 4.50 20.96
N GLY A 18 -4.45 5.82 20.78
CA GLY A 18 -3.41 6.78 21.16
C GLY A 18 -2.35 6.97 20.07
N GLU A 19 -1.48 7.95 20.30
CA GLU A 19 -0.37 8.27 19.40
C GLU A 19 0.66 7.14 19.38
N HIS A 20 1.01 6.69 18.17
CA HIS A 20 2.00 5.64 17.96
C HIS A 20 2.97 6.06 16.86
N ALA A 21 4.28 5.87 17.08
CA ALA A 21 5.32 6.27 16.12
C ALA A 21 5.13 5.62 14.73
N TYR A 22 4.65 4.36 14.69
CA TYR A 22 4.25 3.70 13.43
C TYR A 22 3.09 4.42 12.71
N LEU A 23 2.06 4.88 13.43
CA LEU A 23 0.95 5.61 12.80
C LEU A 23 1.41 6.98 12.32
N GLN A 24 2.28 7.66 13.08
CA GLN A 24 2.91 8.92 12.63
C GLN A 24 3.77 8.71 11.39
N TYR A 25 4.52 7.60 11.33
CA TYR A 25 5.28 7.21 10.17
C TYR A 25 4.37 7.01 8.95
N LEU A 26 3.28 6.24 9.05
CA LEU A 26 2.34 6.07 7.94
C LEU A 26 1.68 7.38 7.50
N ASP A 27 1.29 8.22 8.46
CA ASP A 27 0.65 9.54 8.23
C ASP A 27 1.59 10.52 7.51
N SER A 28 2.91 10.27 7.54
CA SER A 28 3.91 11.10 6.84
C SER A 28 4.03 10.82 5.34
N PHE A 29 3.40 9.75 4.84
CA PHE A 29 3.43 9.43 3.41
C PHE A 29 2.34 10.17 2.65
N ARG A 30 2.72 10.86 1.57
CA ARG A 30 1.75 11.47 0.65
C ARG A 30 0.99 10.40 -0.13
N TYR A 31 1.68 9.31 -0.49
CA TYR A 31 1.13 8.19 -1.25
C TYR A 31 1.48 6.84 -0.58
N PRO A 32 0.82 6.48 0.54
CA PRO A 32 1.12 5.25 1.27
C PRO A 32 0.74 3.96 0.54
N LEU A 33 0.01 4.08 -0.58
CA LEU A 33 -0.43 2.99 -1.44
C LEU A 33 0.20 3.07 -2.85
N ALA A 34 1.36 3.71 -2.98
CA ALA A 34 2.04 3.80 -4.27
C ALA A 34 2.51 2.40 -4.71
N GLY A 35 2.19 2.01 -5.95
CA GLY A 35 2.67 0.76 -6.55
C GLY A 35 4.13 0.86 -6.99
N GLU A 36 4.60 2.08 -7.26
CA GLU A 36 5.99 2.36 -7.64
C GLU A 36 6.86 2.60 -6.41
N PHE A 37 7.84 1.73 -6.22
CA PHE A 37 8.90 1.91 -5.23
C PHE A 37 10.20 1.27 -5.70
N SER A 38 11.31 1.70 -5.09
CA SER A 38 12.63 1.15 -5.33
C SER A 38 13.28 0.79 -4.00
N LEU A 39 13.93 -0.36 -3.96
CA LEU A 39 14.61 -0.90 -2.78
C LEU A 39 15.98 -1.39 -3.20
N ARG A 40 16.97 -1.22 -2.32
CA ARG A 40 18.24 -1.93 -2.52
C ARG A 40 18.02 -3.44 -2.31
N ILE A 41 18.74 -4.26 -3.07
CA ILE A 41 18.57 -5.73 -3.07
C ILE A 41 18.82 -6.34 -1.68
N ASP A 42 19.75 -5.78 -0.93
CA ASP A 42 20.03 -6.17 0.46
C ASP A 42 18.82 -5.97 1.38
N VAL A 43 18.01 -4.94 1.16
CA VAL A 43 16.76 -4.70 1.91
C VAL A 43 15.70 -5.78 1.62
N LEU A 44 15.58 -6.19 0.35
CA LEU A 44 14.57 -7.17 -0.08
C LEU A 44 14.75 -8.55 0.56
N LYS A 45 15.97 -8.92 0.96
CA LYS A 45 16.27 -10.25 1.53
C LYS A 45 15.59 -10.49 2.88
N ASP A 46 15.41 -9.42 3.65
CA ASP A 46 14.88 -9.45 5.00
C ASP A 46 13.39 -9.09 5.08
N LEU A 47 12.85 -8.40 4.06
CA LEU A 47 11.46 -7.97 4.04
C LEU A 47 10.49 -9.15 3.96
N ARG A 48 9.49 -9.14 4.84
CA ARG A 48 8.34 -10.04 4.78
C ARG A 48 7.21 -9.37 4.00
N ILE A 49 7.16 -9.63 2.71
CA ILE A 49 6.18 -9.00 1.83
C ILE A 49 4.83 -9.73 1.97
N PRO A 50 3.73 -9.04 2.30
CA PRO A 50 2.40 -9.65 2.27
C PRO A 50 1.99 -9.99 0.84
N SER A 51 1.16 -11.01 0.68
CA SER A 51 0.65 -11.45 -0.64
C SER A 51 -0.76 -10.94 -0.96
N ASP A 52 -1.32 -10.07 -0.11
CA ASP A 52 -2.68 -9.53 -0.25
C ASP A 52 -2.67 -8.07 -0.71
N TRP A 53 -3.85 -7.45 -0.81
CA TRP A 53 -4.02 -6.04 -1.18
C TRP A 53 -3.57 -5.06 -0.07
N GLY A 54 -2.99 -5.57 1.01
CA GLY A 54 -2.26 -4.82 2.01
C GLY A 54 -0.76 -4.72 1.71
N LEU A 55 -0.31 -5.14 0.52
CA LEU A 55 1.09 -5.17 0.07
C LEU A 55 1.83 -3.87 0.44
N GLU A 56 1.33 -2.71 0.01
CA GLU A 56 2.03 -1.43 0.18
C GLU A 56 2.14 -1.05 1.65
N ILE A 57 1.05 -1.18 2.41
CA ILE A 57 1.04 -0.93 3.86
C ILE A 57 1.96 -1.93 4.59
N GLY A 58 1.99 -3.18 4.16
CA GLY A 58 2.84 -4.22 4.74
C GLY A 58 4.32 -4.01 4.41
N VAL A 59 4.66 -3.56 3.21
CA VAL A 59 6.04 -3.16 2.86
C VAL A 59 6.45 -1.98 3.73
N LEU A 60 5.63 -0.92 3.83
CA LEU A 60 5.91 0.23 4.71
C LEU A 60 6.07 -0.21 6.18
N SER A 61 5.23 -1.14 6.63
CA SER A 61 5.27 -1.75 7.95
C SER A 61 6.56 -2.51 8.26
N GLU A 62 7.08 -3.25 7.29
CA GLU A 62 8.31 -4.01 7.44
C GLU A 62 9.54 -3.13 7.32
N VAL A 63 9.50 -2.11 6.46
CA VAL A 63 10.58 -1.12 6.38
C VAL A 63 10.68 -0.35 7.70
N TYR A 64 9.56 0.11 8.26
CA TYR A 64 9.54 0.79 9.56
C TYR A 64 10.10 -0.07 10.70
N ARG A 65 9.83 -1.39 10.67
CA ARG A 65 10.30 -2.32 11.70
C ARG A 65 11.79 -2.58 11.62
N ASN A 66 12.33 -2.71 10.41
CA ASN A 66 13.67 -3.25 10.18
C ASN A 66 14.72 -2.19 9.83
N TYR A 67 14.30 -0.97 9.47
CA TYR A 67 15.21 0.08 9.02
C TYR A 67 14.92 1.44 9.67
N SER A 68 15.97 2.24 9.84
CA SER A 68 15.85 3.62 10.30
C SER A 68 15.13 4.48 9.26
N THR A 69 14.23 5.35 9.73
CA THR A 69 13.52 6.33 8.89
C THR A 69 14.46 7.27 8.11
N ASN A 70 15.69 7.47 8.58
CA ASN A 70 16.73 8.23 7.88
C ASN A 70 17.23 7.58 6.58
N ARG A 71 16.80 6.35 6.28
CA ARG A 71 17.13 5.61 5.05
C ARG A 71 15.99 5.60 4.04
N LEU A 72 14.90 6.31 4.32
CA LEU A 72 13.75 6.42 3.45
C LEU A 72 13.69 7.81 2.81
N CYS A 73 13.19 7.87 1.59
CA CYS A 73 12.81 9.12 0.94
C CYS A 73 11.54 8.90 0.13
N GLN A 74 10.78 9.97 -0.06
CA GLN A 74 9.66 10.03 -0.99
C GLN A 74 10.07 10.96 -2.13
N VAL A 75 9.84 10.53 -3.37
CA VAL A 75 10.18 11.29 -4.57
C VAL A 75 8.93 11.42 -5.42
N GLU A 76 8.63 12.64 -5.84
CA GLU A 76 7.59 12.91 -6.82
C GLU A 76 8.17 12.62 -8.22
N ILE A 77 7.56 11.68 -8.94
CA ILE A 77 8.09 11.16 -10.21
C ILE A 77 7.36 11.72 -11.44
N ALA A 78 6.23 12.40 -11.24
CA ALA A 78 5.43 13.00 -12.31
C ALA A 78 4.57 14.15 -11.76
N ASP A 79 4.34 15.17 -12.61
CA ASP A 79 3.43 16.30 -12.30
C ASP A 79 1.96 15.84 -12.24
N SER A 80 1.60 14.90 -13.11
CA SER A 80 0.30 14.24 -13.17
C SER A 80 0.49 12.74 -13.20
N TYR A 81 -0.13 12.04 -12.26
CA TYR A 81 -0.14 10.59 -12.22
C TYR A 81 -1.55 10.10 -12.55
N ASP A 82 -1.73 9.62 -13.79
CA ASP A 82 -2.96 8.96 -14.21
C ASP A 82 -2.91 7.50 -13.78
N HIS A 83 -3.93 7.06 -13.05
CA HIS A 83 -4.03 5.70 -12.55
C HIS A 83 -5.35 5.09 -12.97
N LYS A 84 -5.34 3.78 -13.23
CA LYS A 84 -6.56 3.07 -13.58
C LYS A 84 -7.57 3.19 -12.43
N HIS A 85 -8.64 3.95 -12.66
CA HIS A 85 -9.77 4.01 -11.75
C HIS A 85 -10.42 2.63 -11.65
N GLN A 86 -10.52 2.12 -10.42
CA GLN A 86 -11.19 0.86 -10.12
C GLN A 86 -12.62 1.17 -9.65
N ASP A 87 -13.54 0.28 -9.98
CA ASP A 87 -14.93 0.40 -9.54
C ASP A 87 -15.04 0.28 -8.02
N LEU A 88 -16.01 0.98 -7.45
CA LEU A 88 -16.28 0.95 -6.02
C LEU A 88 -16.64 -0.48 -5.54
N SER A 89 -17.25 -1.28 -6.41
CA SER A 89 -17.73 -2.64 -6.14
C SER A 89 -18.62 -2.72 -4.89
N ALA A 90 -19.64 -1.87 -4.81
CA ALA A 90 -20.55 -1.79 -3.66
C ALA A 90 -21.29 -3.12 -3.41
N GLU A 91 -21.68 -3.83 -4.48
CA GLU A 91 -22.43 -5.08 -4.43
C GLU A 91 -21.56 -6.33 -4.24
N ASP A 92 -20.23 -6.21 -4.41
CA ASP A 92 -19.30 -7.33 -4.31
C ASP A 92 -18.03 -6.93 -3.53
N ALA A 93 -17.99 -7.34 -2.27
CA ALA A 93 -16.85 -7.08 -1.39
C ALA A 93 -15.57 -7.86 -1.76
N SER A 94 -15.62 -8.76 -2.76
CA SER A 94 -14.47 -9.53 -3.23
C SER A 94 -13.71 -8.89 -4.40
N THR A 95 -14.17 -7.74 -4.90
CA THR A 95 -13.57 -7.03 -6.02
C THR A 95 -13.37 -5.54 -5.74
N GLY A 96 -12.62 -4.88 -6.63
CA GLY A 96 -12.48 -3.42 -6.69
C GLY A 96 -12.03 -2.77 -5.38
N LEU A 97 -12.53 -1.54 -5.16
CA LEU A 97 -12.18 -0.75 -3.97
C LEU A 97 -12.74 -1.33 -2.67
N SER A 98 -13.85 -2.07 -2.75
CA SER A 98 -14.45 -2.74 -1.59
C SER A 98 -13.48 -3.75 -0.98
N ARG A 99 -12.95 -4.68 -1.79
CA ARG A 99 -11.93 -5.65 -1.33
C ARG A 99 -10.68 -4.97 -0.80
N MET A 100 -10.15 -4.00 -1.54
CA MET A 100 -8.95 -3.26 -1.12
C MET A 100 -9.15 -2.61 0.25
N SER A 101 -10.33 -2.02 0.50
CA SER A 101 -10.63 -1.39 1.79
C SER A 101 -10.70 -2.38 2.95
N LEU A 102 -11.24 -3.58 2.70
CA LEU A 102 -11.30 -4.66 3.68
C LEU A 102 -9.90 -5.15 4.04
N ASP A 103 -9.07 -5.44 3.03
CA ASP A 103 -7.73 -6.00 3.20
C ASP A 103 -6.79 -5.01 3.89
N ILE A 104 -6.79 -3.73 3.48
CA ILE A 104 -6.03 -2.66 4.16
C ILE A 104 -6.45 -2.53 5.63
N SER A 105 -7.76 -2.55 5.90
CA SER A 105 -8.26 -2.42 7.28
C SER A 105 -7.83 -3.61 8.14
N LYS A 106 -7.91 -4.83 7.62
CA LYS A 106 -7.43 -6.04 8.30
C LYS A 106 -5.93 -5.96 8.59
N ALA A 107 -5.13 -5.52 7.61
CA ALA A 107 -3.69 -5.36 7.77
C ALA A 107 -3.35 -4.36 8.88
N LEU A 108 -4.07 -3.23 8.98
CA LEU A 108 -3.87 -2.24 10.03
C LEU A 108 -4.24 -2.76 11.43
N PHE A 109 -5.39 -3.45 11.58
CA PHE A 109 -5.75 -4.09 12.86
C PHE A 109 -4.67 -5.10 13.29
N LYS A 110 -4.27 -6.01 12.40
CA LYS A 110 -3.22 -7.01 12.66
C LYS A 110 -1.91 -6.33 13.04
N LYS A 111 -1.47 -5.31 12.30
CA LYS A 111 -0.19 -4.64 12.57
C LYS A 111 -0.21 -3.88 13.89
N LEU A 112 -1.29 -3.15 14.20
CA LEU A 112 -1.41 -2.45 15.48
C LEU A 112 -1.46 -3.41 16.67
N ALA A 113 -2.08 -4.57 16.52
CA ALA A 113 -2.03 -5.62 17.55
C ALA A 113 -0.59 -6.09 17.82
N THR A 114 0.26 -6.20 16.80
CA THR A 114 1.69 -6.52 16.99
C THR A 114 2.48 -5.43 17.73
N TYR A 115 1.93 -4.21 17.81
CA TYR A 115 2.46 -3.10 18.59
C TYR A 115 1.79 -2.93 19.96
N GLY A 116 0.92 -3.86 20.35
CA GLY A 116 0.27 -3.87 21.67
C GLY A 116 -1.08 -3.16 21.73
N ALA A 117 -1.64 -2.71 20.60
CA ALA A 117 -3.02 -2.21 20.59
C ALA A 117 -3.99 -3.37 20.85
N VAL A 118 -4.90 -3.18 21.80
CA VAL A 118 -5.94 -4.16 22.13
C VAL A 118 -7.23 -3.75 21.43
N PHE A 119 -7.86 -4.70 20.74
CA PHE A 119 -9.15 -4.50 20.11
C PHE A 119 -10.15 -5.51 20.69
N ASP A 120 -11.30 -4.99 21.09
CA ASP A 120 -12.49 -5.74 21.44
C ASP A 120 -13.67 -5.28 20.54
N PRO A 121 -14.81 -5.98 20.55
CA PRO A 121 -15.96 -5.60 19.72
C PRO A 121 -16.44 -4.15 19.92
N GLY A 122 -16.29 -3.58 21.12
CA GLY A 122 -16.59 -2.17 21.40
C GLY A 122 -15.57 -1.22 20.76
N THR A 123 -14.28 -1.53 20.88
CA THR A 123 -13.22 -0.76 20.21
C THR A 123 -13.38 -0.78 18.68
N VAL A 124 -13.69 -1.93 18.08
CA VAL A 124 -13.93 -2.03 16.62
C VAL A 124 -15.10 -1.15 16.17
N ARG A 125 -16.23 -1.17 16.88
CA ARG A 125 -17.37 -0.28 16.60
C ARG A 125 -17.01 1.20 16.75
N THR A 126 -16.16 1.52 17.73
CA THR A 126 -15.65 2.87 17.95
C THR A 126 -14.77 3.32 16.80
N VAL A 127 -13.87 2.47 16.30
CA VAL A 127 -13.05 2.73 15.10
C VAL A 127 -13.96 3.04 13.91
N LYS A 128 -14.96 2.20 13.62
CA LYS A 128 -15.90 2.44 12.51
C LYS A 128 -16.61 3.80 12.63
N ALA A 129 -17.12 4.13 13.82
CA ALA A 129 -17.85 5.38 14.04
C ALA A 129 -16.94 6.62 13.93
N ALA A 130 -15.76 6.55 14.54
CA ALA A 130 -14.78 7.63 14.49
C ALA A 130 -14.22 7.83 13.07
N TYR A 131 -13.95 6.76 12.33
CA TYR A 131 -13.60 6.80 10.92
C TYR A 131 -14.65 7.53 10.11
N PHE A 132 -15.92 7.13 10.25
CA PHE A 132 -17.00 7.70 9.46
C PHE A 132 -17.10 9.22 9.66
N ARG A 133 -17.02 9.69 10.91
CA ARG A 133 -17.01 11.12 11.20
C ARG A 133 -15.81 11.84 10.59
N ILE A 134 -14.60 11.34 10.82
CA ILE A 134 -13.36 11.99 10.34
C ILE A 134 -13.34 12.03 8.81
N ALA A 135 -13.82 10.99 8.14
CA ALA A 135 -13.88 10.93 6.68
C ALA A 135 -14.87 11.96 6.11
N LEU A 136 -16.04 12.14 6.72
CA LEU A 136 -17.00 13.18 6.31
C LEU A 136 -16.42 14.60 6.48
N ASP A 137 -15.76 14.88 7.60
CA ASP A 137 -15.11 16.18 7.85
C ASP A 137 -13.99 16.46 6.81
N LEU A 138 -13.28 15.40 6.38
CA LEU A 138 -12.26 15.49 5.33
C LEU A 138 -12.88 15.72 3.95
N ILE A 139 -13.99 15.08 3.60
CA ILE A 139 -14.70 15.32 2.33
C ILE A 139 -15.10 16.79 2.22
N GLU A 140 -15.61 17.38 3.31
CA GLU A 140 -15.95 18.81 3.32
C GLU A 140 -14.70 19.68 3.06
N SER A 141 -13.58 19.35 3.70
CA SER A 141 -12.31 20.06 3.49
C SER A 141 -11.83 19.93 2.04
N TYR A 142 -11.91 18.73 1.45
CA TYR A 142 -11.54 18.50 0.05
C TYR A 142 -12.47 19.20 -0.94
N ALA A 143 -13.77 19.29 -0.64
CA ALA A 143 -14.73 20.02 -1.45
C ALA A 143 -14.41 21.53 -1.48
N ASN A 144 -14.06 22.09 -0.33
CA ASN A 144 -13.65 23.49 -0.22
C ASN A 144 -12.32 23.76 -0.94
N ASP A 145 -11.36 22.85 -0.82
CA ASP A 145 -10.08 22.93 -1.53
C ASP A 145 -10.27 22.84 -3.06
N ALA A 146 -11.07 21.89 -3.53
CA ALA A 146 -11.43 21.79 -4.95
C ALA A 146 -12.06 23.09 -5.46
N LEU A 147 -13.00 23.66 -4.71
CA LEU A 147 -13.70 24.89 -5.10
C LEU A 147 -12.75 26.09 -5.22
N ILE A 148 -11.81 26.27 -4.29
CA ILE A 148 -10.81 27.35 -4.34
C ILE A 148 -9.89 27.18 -5.57
N ASN A 149 -9.57 25.94 -5.93
CA ASN A 149 -8.73 25.62 -7.08
C ASN A 149 -9.52 25.54 -8.41
N GLY A 150 -10.81 25.90 -8.42
CA GLY A 150 -11.65 25.87 -9.63
C GLY A 150 -12.00 24.46 -10.13
N LEU A 151 -11.86 23.45 -9.28
CA LEU A 151 -12.19 22.05 -9.53
C LEU A 151 -13.58 21.71 -8.99
N SER A 152 -14.24 20.72 -9.59
CA SER A 152 -15.49 20.15 -9.09
C SER A 152 -15.23 18.81 -8.39
N LEU A 153 -16.01 18.55 -7.34
CA LEU A 153 -15.92 17.32 -6.55
C LEU A 153 -17.33 16.79 -6.30
N ASP A 154 -17.55 15.52 -6.65
CA ASP A 154 -18.83 14.85 -6.39
C ASP A 154 -18.85 14.35 -4.94
N ARG A 155 -19.41 15.18 -4.05
CA ARG A 155 -19.54 14.85 -2.63
C ARG A 155 -20.38 13.61 -2.38
N HIS A 156 -21.44 13.41 -3.18
CA HIS A 156 -22.34 12.28 -2.97
C HIS A 156 -21.64 10.95 -3.25
N ALA A 157 -20.90 10.88 -4.37
CA ALA A 157 -20.10 9.70 -4.69
C ALA A 157 -19.03 9.41 -3.63
N GLU A 158 -18.41 10.45 -3.05
CA GLU A 158 -17.42 10.27 -1.98
C GLU A 158 -18.04 9.80 -0.67
N GLU A 159 -19.20 10.34 -0.29
CA GLU A 159 -19.94 9.91 0.90
C GLU A 159 -20.38 8.45 0.77
N GLN A 160 -20.90 8.03 -0.40
CA GLN A 160 -21.22 6.62 -0.68
C GLN A 160 -20.00 5.71 -0.54
N ALA A 161 -18.84 6.15 -1.04
CA ALA A 161 -17.60 5.38 -0.89
C ALA A 161 -17.19 5.26 0.59
N VAL A 162 -17.32 6.34 1.37
CA VAL A 162 -17.02 6.35 2.81
C VAL A 162 -17.99 5.47 3.61
N GLU A 163 -19.27 5.43 3.26
CA GLU A 163 -20.25 4.50 3.86
C GLU A 163 -19.85 3.04 3.63
N LEU A 164 -19.47 2.68 2.40
CA LEU A 164 -18.97 1.36 2.06
C LEU A 164 -17.70 1.02 2.85
N PHE A 165 -16.74 1.93 2.89
CA PHE A 165 -15.49 1.75 3.62
C PHE A 165 -15.73 1.59 5.13
N ALA A 166 -16.66 2.35 5.71
CA ALA A 166 -17.02 2.20 7.12
C ALA A 166 -17.60 0.80 7.40
N SER A 167 -18.42 0.27 6.50
CA SER A 167 -18.92 -1.11 6.57
C SER A 167 -17.78 -2.14 6.50
N ASN A 168 -16.83 -1.94 5.58
CA ASN A 168 -15.70 -2.84 5.42
C ASN A 168 -14.70 -2.77 6.59
N ILE A 169 -14.51 -1.62 7.23
CA ILE A 169 -13.71 -1.47 8.45
C ILE A 169 -14.31 -2.30 9.59
N LEU A 170 -15.64 -2.28 9.76
CA LEU A 170 -16.32 -3.09 10.77
C LEU A 170 -16.10 -4.59 10.49
N LYS A 171 -16.36 -5.03 9.25
CA LYS A 171 -16.14 -6.43 8.82
C LYS A 171 -14.69 -6.87 9.00
N ALA A 172 -13.73 -5.98 8.71
CA ALA A 172 -12.31 -6.25 8.90
C ALA A 172 -11.98 -6.46 10.38
N GLY A 173 -12.51 -5.62 11.26
CA GLY A 173 -12.31 -5.73 12.70
C GLY A 173 -12.97 -6.98 13.28
N GLU A 174 -14.19 -7.31 12.86
CA GLU A 174 -14.89 -8.55 13.26
C GLU A 174 -14.10 -9.78 12.82
N SER A 175 -13.67 -9.84 11.56
CA SER A 175 -12.81 -10.91 11.04
C SER A 175 -11.47 -11.01 11.76
N PHE A 176 -10.89 -9.88 12.21
CA PHE A 176 -9.67 -9.88 13.03
C PHE A 176 -9.92 -10.48 14.42
N LEU A 177 -11.07 -10.22 15.04
CA LEU A 177 -11.42 -10.78 16.35
C LEU A 177 -11.74 -12.27 16.29
N GLU A 178 -12.26 -12.74 15.15
CA GLU A 178 -12.60 -14.15 14.91
C GLU A 178 -11.39 -15.01 14.50
N SER A 179 -10.41 -14.42 13.78
CA SER A 179 -9.23 -15.15 13.29
C SER A 179 -8.07 -15.14 14.29
N GLY A 180 -7.71 -16.33 14.79
CA GLY A 180 -6.58 -16.52 15.72
C GLY A 180 -5.32 -17.14 15.10
N GLU A 181 -5.36 -17.58 13.84
CA GLU A 181 -4.33 -18.49 13.28
C GLU A 181 -3.66 -18.04 11.98
N ASP A 182 -4.13 -16.97 11.32
CA ASP A 182 -3.58 -16.58 10.02
C ASP A 182 -2.21 -15.92 10.13
N SER A 183 -1.16 -16.58 9.63
CA SER A 183 0.14 -15.94 9.41
C SER A 183 0.06 -14.98 8.21
N PRO A 184 0.18 -13.66 8.39
CA PRO A 184 -0.13 -12.69 7.33
C PRO A 184 1.01 -12.44 6.34
N PHE A 185 2.11 -13.22 6.40
CA PHE A 185 3.32 -12.93 5.64
C PHE A 185 3.81 -14.12 4.84
N MET A 186 4.26 -13.87 3.61
CA MET A 186 5.12 -14.82 2.93
C MET A 186 6.46 -14.97 3.69
N PRO A 187 7.09 -16.15 3.64
CA PRO A 187 8.46 -16.32 4.10
C PRO A 187 9.38 -15.28 3.45
N ALA A 188 10.23 -14.62 4.24
CA ALA A 188 11.30 -13.77 3.70
C ALA A 188 12.26 -14.59 2.82
N TRP A 189 12.91 -13.95 1.85
CA TRP A 189 13.83 -14.64 0.94
C TRP A 189 14.93 -15.41 1.66
N ASN A 190 15.47 -14.86 2.76
CA ASN A 190 16.44 -15.59 3.58
C ASN A 190 15.91 -16.93 4.12
N ARG A 191 14.62 -17.00 4.47
CA ARG A 191 13.97 -18.25 4.89
C ARG A 191 13.76 -19.18 3.70
N VAL A 192 13.36 -18.67 2.55
CA VAL A 192 13.21 -19.47 1.32
C VAL A 192 14.55 -20.09 0.94
N THR A 193 15.61 -19.30 0.84
CA THR A 193 16.94 -19.76 0.43
C THR A 193 17.57 -20.73 1.42
N SER A 194 17.22 -20.64 2.71
CA SER A 194 17.70 -21.61 3.71
C SER A 194 17.13 -23.03 3.52
N VAL A 195 15.99 -23.15 2.82
CA VAL A 195 15.30 -24.43 2.58
C VAL A 195 15.42 -24.83 1.10
N TYR A 196 15.53 -23.86 0.19
CA TYR A 196 15.58 -24.05 -1.25
C TYR A 196 16.67 -23.17 -1.85
N SER A 197 17.90 -23.69 -1.91
CA SER A 197 19.08 -22.94 -2.37
C SER A 197 19.02 -22.55 -3.85
N GLU A 198 18.41 -23.39 -4.69
CA GLU A 198 18.37 -23.20 -6.15
C GLU A 198 17.25 -22.26 -6.62
N VAL A 199 16.42 -21.74 -5.71
CA VAL A 199 15.23 -20.93 -6.05
C VAL A 199 15.53 -19.78 -7.03
N PHE A 200 16.68 -19.12 -6.90
CA PHE A 200 17.05 -18.02 -7.79
C PHE A 200 17.53 -18.48 -9.17
N ALA A 201 18.16 -19.65 -9.25
CA ALA A 201 18.53 -20.24 -10.53
C ALA A 201 17.27 -20.65 -11.30
N ASP A 202 16.31 -21.27 -10.60
CA ASP A 202 15.05 -21.71 -11.19
C ASP A 202 14.16 -20.52 -11.59
N LEU A 203 14.13 -19.44 -10.79
CA LEU A 203 13.45 -18.19 -11.17
C LEU A 203 14.08 -17.53 -12.40
N LEU A 204 15.41 -17.52 -12.49
CA LEU A 204 16.12 -16.98 -13.65
C LEU A 204 15.79 -17.79 -14.90
N GLU A 205 15.73 -19.11 -14.79
CA GLU A 205 15.37 -19.98 -15.91
C GLU A 205 13.91 -19.79 -16.32
N ALA A 206 12.99 -19.69 -15.36
CA ALA A 206 11.58 -19.37 -15.63
C ALA A 206 11.43 -18.02 -16.35
N ALA A 207 12.16 -16.99 -15.92
CA ALA A 207 12.15 -15.67 -16.56
C ALA A 207 12.73 -15.70 -17.99
N ARG A 208 13.77 -16.52 -18.23
CA ARG A 208 14.33 -16.72 -19.57
C ARG A 208 13.36 -17.46 -20.48
N ALA A 209 12.68 -18.49 -19.97
CA ALA A 209 11.67 -19.23 -20.71
C ALA A 209 10.50 -18.33 -21.11
N ASP A 210 9.96 -17.55 -20.16
CA ASP A 210 8.91 -16.56 -20.42
C ASP A 210 9.33 -15.53 -21.46
N SER A 211 10.56 -15.01 -21.36
CA SER A 211 11.12 -14.09 -22.36
C SER A 211 11.34 -14.74 -23.73
N ALA A 212 11.55 -16.06 -23.81
CA ALA A 212 11.69 -16.76 -25.08
C ALA A 212 10.32 -16.98 -25.74
N ASP A 213 9.29 -17.25 -24.95
CA ASP A 213 7.92 -17.50 -25.43
C ASP A 213 7.18 -16.20 -25.78
N TYR A 214 7.42 -15.12 -25.03
CA TYR A 214 6.63 -13.88 -25.11
C TYR A 214 7.46 -12.60 -25.30
N GLY A 215 8.80 -12.70 -25.36
CA GLY A 215 9.66 -11.56 -25.58
C GLY A 215 9.45 -10.90 -26.95
N PRO A 216 9.83 -9.62 -27.10
CA PRO A 216 9.71 -8.94 -28.38
C PRO A 216 10.53 -9.70 -29.44
N VAL A 217 9.86 -10.17 -30.50
CA VAL A 217 10.51 -10.79 -31.64
C VAL A 217 11.43 -9.75 -32.26
N ALA A 218 12.74 -10.03 -32.26
CA ALA A 218 13.71 -9.16 -32.92
C ALA A 218 13.29 -8.97 -34.39
N PRO A 219 13.20 -7.73 -34.90
CA PRO A 219 12.84 -7.52 -36.29
C PRO A 219 13.87 -8.22 -37.19
N PRO A 220 13.44 -8.94 -38.24
CA PRO A 220 14.35 -9.62 -39.13
C PRO A 220 15.21 -8.58 -39.88
N GLY A 221 16.49 -8.45 -39.49
CA GLY A 221 17.49 -7.66 -40.22
C GLY A 221 18.25 -6.56 -39.46
N GLY A 222 18.04 -6.36 -38.16
CA GLY A 222 18.77 -5.35 -37.39
C GLY A 222 20.01 -5.90 -36.69
N GLY A 223 21.18 -5.86 -37.34
CA GLY A 223 22.46 -6.13 -36.67
C GLY A 223 22.65 -5.26 -35.43
N ILE A 224 23.10 -5.86 -34.33
CA ILE A 224 23.40 -5.16 -33.08
C ILE A 224 24.52 -4.15 -33.35
N GLY A 225 24.14 -2.88 -33.43
CA GLY A 225 25.05 -1.78 -33.64
C GLY A 225 24.46 -0.49 -33.09
N SER A 226 24.45 -0.33 -31.76
CA SER A 226 24.78 0.96 -31.13
C SER A 226 24.72 0.87 -29.61
N ARG A 227 25.71 1.52 -29.03
CA ARG A 227 26.00 1.68 -27.60
C ARG A 227 24.78 2.28 -26.89
N LEU A 228 24.44 1.75 -25.73
CA LEU A 228 23.72 2.53 -24.72
C LEU A 228 24.57 3.80 -24.43
N PRO A 229 24.00 5.01 -24.50
CA PRO A 229 24.74 6.19 -24.10
C PRO A 229 25.07 6.06 -22.61
N GLY A 230 26.37 6.12 -22.28
CA GLY A 230 26.83 6.12 -20.91
C GLY A 230 26.25 7.32 -20.13
N PRO A 231 26.21 7.24 -18.79
CA PRO A 231 25.58 8.28 -17.97
C PRO A 231 26.27 9.64 -18.21
N PRO A 232 25.51 10.75 -18.17
CA PRO A 232 26.09 12.07 -18.35
C PRO A 232 27.07 12.35 -17.21
N ARG A 233 28.29 12.76 -17.57
CA ARG A 233 29.27 13.25 -16.59
C ARG A 233 28.69 14.49 -15.90
N MET A 234 28.51 14.42 -14.58
CA MET A 234 28.28 15.60 -13.77
C MET A 234 29.43 16.58 -13.98
N ALA A 235 29.12 17.75 -14.52
CA ALA A 235 30.03 18.89 -14.48
C ALA A 235 30.08 19.37 -13.03
N SER A 236 31.27 19.33 -12.45
CA SER A 236 31.60 20.09 -11.25
C SER A 236 31.47 21.58 -11.55
N ALA A 237 30.55 22.27 -10.88
CA ALA A 237 30.60 23.71 -10.69
C ALA A 237 30.74 23.97 -9.20
N GLY A 238 31.80 24.71 -8.84
CA GLY A 238 32.00 25.26 -7.51
C GLY A 238 31.16 26.50 -7.26
#